data_AF-A0A7S2B3B9-F1
#
_entry.id   AF-A0A7S2B3B9-F1
#
_cell.length_a   1.000
_cell.length_b   1.000
_cell.length_c   1.000
_cell.angle_alpha   90.00
_cell.angle_beta   90.00
_cell.angle_gamma   90.00
#
_symmetry.space_group_name_H-M   'P 1'
#
loop_
_entity.id
_entity.type
_entity.pdbx_description
1 polymer ?
#
loop_
_entity_poly.entity_id
_entity_poly.type
_entity_poly.pdbx_seq_one_letter_code
_entity_poly.pdbx_strand_id
1 'polypeptide(L)'
;EGFWCGEGSTSPQQNPCPAGRYGDVEGIGTPKCSGLCAPGHWCGPNSTSAFQAKCLGGSYGNVSGLPTEACSLDCVYDDHRGLLGVGDGGDSGAASGATTSARPSTRTGGAPDEGTSAADLPPIAPLSCKPSVCHEGYYCPEGSITGRQRECGGTDRYCPWGSAEPTPVKEGWYTIGGGTGGGLQGIQGDGDFAFVAQPTQTRTNEVECPIGHFCVKGIKKPCPAGSFGAATGLSSKQCSGLAAKGHYTPEGSHSATQLKCPAGRYGAKEGLKSIGCSGRIEQGYWGGEASTSPTENECGGDGYYCPPGSGSPIKVKPGHYSVGGANATVRPKQAPCEPGVYCTGGVRYDCPAGTYGKSARLQTPACSGQAYRGHYTPPGSVSPTEVPCPAGRFGATKGLANSACSGACARSYECLEGSVDQYGRKVVGGTS
;
A
#
# COMPACT_ATOMS: atom_id res chain seq x y z
N GLU A 1 57.36 -5.67 40.36
CA GLU A 1 55.95 -5.95 39.98
C GLU A 1 55.90 -6.51 38.55
N GLY A 2 54.91 -7.32 38.22
CA GLY A 2 54.67 -7.88 36.88
C GLY A 2 55.52 -9.10 36.50
N PHE A 3 56.50 -9.48 37.32
CA PHE A 3 57.38 -10.63 37.11
C PHE A 3 57.37 -11.56 38.33
N TRP A 4 57.76 -12.82 38.13
CA TRP A 4 57.92 -13.82 39.18
C TRP A 4 59.31 -14.46 39.15
N CYS A 5 59.81 -14.87 40.31
CA CYS A 5 61.14 -15.45 40.49
C CYS A 5 60.99 -16.91 40.96
N GLY A 6 61.12 -17.86 40.03
CA GLY A 6 61.25 -19.28 40.37
C GLY A 6 62.64 -19.63 40.91
N GLU A 7 62.80 -20.86 41.37
CA GLU A 7 64.10 -21.40 41.78
C GLU A 7 65.13 -21.26 40.65
N GLY A 8 66.30 -20.69 40.96
CA GLY A 8 67.37 -20.44 39.98
C GLY A 8 67.20 -19.17 39.13
N SER A 9 66.24 -18.29 39.43
CA SER A 9 66.13 -16.99 38.74
C SER A 9 67.35 -16.10 39.04
N THR A 10 67.98 -15.57 37.99
CA THR A 10 69.17 -14.71 38.05
C THR A 10 68.86 -13.23 37.84
N SER A 11 67.62 -12.88 37.45
CA SER A 11 67.16 -11.50 37.28
C SER A 11 65.73 -11.29 37.82
N PRO A 12 65.44 -10.15 38.49
CA PRO A 12 64.09 -9.83 38.96
C PRO A 12 63.03 -9.69 37.85
N GLN A 13 63.44 -9.46 36.60
CA GLN A 13 62.57 -9.35 35.42
C GLN A 13 62.65 -10.56 34.49
N GLN A 14 63.18 -11.69 34.99
CA GLN A 14 63.43 -12.86 34.15
C GLN A 14 62.16 -13.53 33.64
N ASN A 15 61.16 -13.72 34.51
CA ASN A 15 59.93 -14.41 34.12
C ASN A 15 58.73 -13.46 34.25
N PRO A 16 58.19 -12.93 33.14
CA PRO A 16 56.99 -12.12 33.20
C PRO A 16 55.82 -12.97 33.71
N CYS A 17 54.90 -12.33 34.45
CA CYS A 17 53.63 -12.95 34.78
C CYS A 17 52.94 -13.40 33.49
N PRO A 18 52.46 -14.66 33.41
CA PRO A 18 51.79 -15.16 32.22
C PRO A 18 50.58 -14.31 31.84
N ALA A 19 50.25 -14.29 30.55
CA ALA A 19 49.02 -13.65 30.09
C ALA A 19 47.79 -14.20 30.84
N GLY A 20 46.85 -13.32 31.16
CA GLY A 20 45.69 -13.58 32.02
C GLY A 20 45.98 -13.39 33.52
N ARG A 21 47.24 -13.13 33.91
CA ARG A 21 47.64 -12.91 35.31
C ARG A 21 48.32 -11.57 35.49
N TYR A 22 48.24 -11.04 36.70
CA TYR A 22 48.93 -9.82 37.10
C TYR A 22 49.78 -10.04 38.36
N GLY A 23 50.84 -9.25 38.50
CA GLY A 23 51.68 -9.20 39.70
C GLY A 23 51.80 -7.77 40.21
N ASP A 24 51.00 -7.42 41.21
CA ASP A 24 50.99 -6.10 41.88
C ASP A 24 51.95 -6.01 43.07
N VAL A 25 52.61 -7.10 43.45
CA VAL A 25 53.59 -7.14 44.54
C VAL A 25 54.94 -7.64 44.05
N GLU A 26 55.99 -7.30 44.81
CA GLU A 26 57.34 -7.81 44.60
C GLU A 26 57.55 -9.17 45.31
N GLY A 27 58.57 -9.92 44.88
CA GLY A 27 58.94 -11.18 45.53
C GLY A 27 58.00 -12.37 45.23
N ILE A 28 57.22 -12.30 44.15
CA ILE A 28 56.33 -13.40 43.76
C ILE A 28 57.16 -14.61 43.32
N GLY A 29 57.07 -15.71 44.06
CA GLY A 29 57.86 -16.93 43.79
C GLY A 29 57.25 -17.92 42.80
N THR A 30 56.08 -17.62 42.22
CA THR A 30 55.31 -18.61 41.44
C THR A 30 54.71 -18.01 40.16
N PRO A 31 54.52 -18.80 39.09
CA PRO A 31 53.87 -18.35 37.86
C PRO A 31 52.38 -18.05 38.02
N LYS A 32 51.79 -18.31 39.20
CA LYS A 32 50.41 -17.91 39.51
C LYS A 32 50.28 -16.40 39.71
N CYS A 33 51.40 -15.70 39.94
CA CYS A 33 51.45 -14.28 40.27
C CYS A 33 50.48 -13.89 41.40
N SER A 34 50.11 -12.62 41.50
CA SER A 34 49.18 -12.14 42.55
C SER A 34 47.76 -12.63 42.31
N GLY A 35 47.33 -12.74 41.05
CA GLY A 35 45.98 -13.17 40.72
C GLY A 35 45.68 -13.20 39.22
N LEU A 36 44.43 -13.55 38.91
CA LEU A 36 43.89 -13.46 37.55
C LEU A 36 43.37 -12.05 37.27
N CYS A 37 43.41 -11.64 36.01
CA CYS A 37 42.73 -10.42 35.56
C CYS A 37 41.23 -10.44 35.91
N ALA A 38 40.65 -9.30 36.26
CA ALA A 38 39.23 -9.18 36.57
C ALA A 38 38.35 -9.36 35.32
N PRO A 39 37.08 -9.78 35.44
CA PRO A 39 36.12 -9.76 34.33
C PRO A 39 36.03 -8.38 33.67
N GLY A 40 35.77 -8.36 32.37
CA GLY A 40 35.79 -7.15 31.54
C GLY A 40 37.20 -6.58 31.31
N HIS A 41 38.24 -7.24 31.80
CA HIS A 41 39.63 -6.84 31.63
C HIS A 41 40.48 -8.03 31.16
N TRP A 42 41.55 -7.73 30.44
CA TRP A 42 42.54 -8.69 30.01
C TRP A 42 43.94 -8.24 30.43
N CYS A 43 44.81 -9.20 30.63
CA CYS A 43 46.15 -8.99 31.13
C CYS A 43 47.13 -9.62 30.14
N GLY A 44 47.92 -8.81 29.44
CA GLY A 44 49.06 -9.31 28.67
C GLY A 44 50.20 -9.79 29.58
N PRO A 45 51.30 -10.32 29.01
CA PRO A 45 52.49 -10.62 29.79
C PRO A 45 52.97 -9.39 30.57
N ASN A 46 53.50 -9.59 31.77
CA ASN A 46 54.02 -8.50 32.62
C ASN A 46 52.95 -7.48 33.11
N SER A 47 51.69 -7.91 33.24
CA SER A 47 50.64 -7.06 33.82
C SER A 47 50.86 -6.84 35.32
N THR A 48 50.61 -5.62 35.81
CA THR A 48 50.78 -5.24 37.22
C THR A 48 49.46 -5.00 37.93
N SER A 49 48.33 -4.99 37.22
CA SER A 49 47.00 -4.75 37.79
C SER A 49 45.96 -5.77 37.32
N ALA A 50 45.04 -6.15 38.21
CA ALA A 50 43.85 -6.94 37.84
C ALA A 50 42.96 -6.23 36.81
N PHE A 51 43.09 -4.91 36.67
CA PHE A 51 42.34 -4.06 35.75
C PHE A 51 43.24 -3.48 34.65
N GLN A 52 44.34 -4.17 34.30
CA GLN A 52 45.38 -3.69 33.39
C GLN A 52 44.84 -3.05 32.11
N ALA A 53 44.03 -3.80 31.35
CA ALA A 53 43.43 -3.33 30.11
C ALA A 53 41.96 -3.75 30.05
N LYS A 54 41.08 -2.81 29.72
CA LYS A 54 39.66 -3.11 29.50
C LYS A 54 39.47 -3.89 28.20
N CYS A 55 38.45 -4.73 28.17
CA CYS A 55 37.91 -5.21 26.91
C CYS A 55 37.44 -4.04 26.05
N LEU A 56 37.80 -4.08 24.77
CA LEU A 56 37.40 -3.06 23.80
C LEU A 56 35.87 -2.99 23.70
N GLY A 57 35.36 -1.80 23.37
CA GLY A 57 33.94 -1.64 23.08
C GLY A 57 33.50 -2.60 21.96
N GLY A 58 32.32 -3.19 22.10
CA GLY A 58 31.79 -4.18 21.17
C GLY A 58 32.15 -5.63 21.50
N SER A 59 33.04 -5.86 22.47
CA SER A 59 33.29 -7.17 23.09
C SER A 59 32.97 -7.18 24.58
N TYR A 60 32.97 -8.37 25.20
CA TYR A 60 32.71 -8.51 26.64
C TYR A 60 33.58 -9.59 27.27
N GLY A 61 34.01 -9.40 28.51
CA GLY A 61 34.76 -10.39 29.28
C GLY A 61 33.95 -10.96 30.43
N ASN A 62 33.27 -12.09 30.24
CA ASN A 62 32.42 -12.70 31.28
C ASN A 62 33.18 -13.57 32.30
N VAL A 63 34.48 -13.76 32.10
CA VAL A 63 35.35 -14.59 32.94
C VAL A 63 36.61 -13.81 33.33
N SER A 64 37.20 -14.18 34.45
CA SER A 64 38.51 -13.69 34.88
C SER A 64 39.64 -14.37 34.11
N GLY A 65 40.78 -13.70 34.00
CA GLY A 65 42.00 -14.28 33.45
C GLY A 65 42.13 -14.24 31.93
N LEU A 66 41.48 -13.27 31.28
CA LEU A 66 41.53 -13.12 29.83
C LEU A 66 42.96 -12.74 29.39
N PRO A 67 43.59 -13.51 28.47
CA PRO A 67 45.00 -13.35 28.14
C PRO A 67 45.28 -12.30 27.06
N THR A 68 44.27 -11.93 26.28
CA THR A 68 44.44 -11.06 25.10
C THR A 68 43.30 -10.07 24.96
N GLU A 69 43.51 -9.06 24.11
CA GLU A 69 42.53 -8.04 23.74
C GLU A 69 41.25 -8.59 23.07
N ALA A 70 41.28 -9.85 22.60
CA ALA A 70 40.09 -10.54 22.12
C ALA A 70 39.05 -10.78 23.23
N CYS A 71 39.45 -10.62 24.49
CA CYS A 71 38.61 -10.78 25.68
C CYS A 71 37.84 -12.10 25.74
N SER A 72 38.45 -13.14 25.18
CA SER A 72 37.93 -14.50 25.11
C SER A 72 38.98 -15.49 25.58
N LEU A 73 38.52 -16.62 26.10
CA LEU A 73 39.37 -17.78 26.38
C LEU A 73 39.44 -18.75 25.19
N ASP A 74 38.63 -18.53 24.15
CA ASP A 74 38.59 -19.35 22.94
C ASP A 74 39.70 -18.93 21.97
N CYS A 75 40.95 -19.28 22.33
CA CYS A 75 42.15 -18.99 21.57
C CYS A 75 42.82 -20.28 21.06
N VAL A 76 43.13 -20.31 19.78
CA VAL A 76 43.93 -21.36 19.13
C VAL A 76 45.40 -20.99 19.29
N TYR A 77 46.19 -21.92 19.83
CA TYR A 77 47.64 -21.82 19.91
C TYR A 77 48.26 -22.82 18.92
N ASP A 78 49.41 -22.47 18.34
CA ASP A 78 50.12 -23.38 17.42
C ASP A 78 50.67 -24.55 18.23
N ASP A 79 50.01 -25.71 18.14
CA ASP A 79 50.48 -26.91 18.81
C ASP A 79 51.55 -27.60 17.95
N HIS A 80 52.74 -27.02 17.97
CA HIS A 80 53.94 -27.71 17.50
C HIS A 80 54.73 -28.38 18.65
N ARG A 81 54.09 -28.70 19.78
CA ARG A 81 54.72 -29.53 20.83
C ARG A 81 53.79 -30.63 21.34
N GLY A 82 53.97 -31.81 20.76
CA GLY A 82 53.19 -33.00 21.08
C GLY A 82 53.14 -33.37 22.57
N LEU A 83 51.96 -33.88 22.95
CA LEU A 83 51.55 -34.59 24.17
C LEU A 83 51.63 -33.80 25.49
N LEU A 84 50.46 -33.56 26.11
CA LEU A 84 49.75 -34.54 26.93
C LEU A 84 48.28 -34.13 27.07
N GLY A 85 47.37 -35.03 26.66
CA GLY A 85 45.96 -34.89 26.95
C GLY A 85 45.68 -35.07 28.44
N VAL A 86 44.78 -34.26 28.96
CA VAL A 86 43.81 -34.66 29.99
C VAL A 86 42.50 -33.98 29.59
N GLY A 87 41.55 -34.78 29.11
CA GLY A 87 40.17 -34.34 28.92
C GLY A 87 39.42 -34.31 30.25
N ASP A 88 38.28 -33.64 30.29
CA ASP A 88 37.00 -34.28 30.65
C ASP A 88 35.77 -33.36 30.44
N GLY A 89 34.72 -33.96 29.85
CA GLY A 89 33.28 -33.61 29.89
C GLY A 89 32.83 -32.39 29.06
N GLY A 90 32.15 -32.51 27.91
CA GLY A 90 30.80 -33.07 27.69
C GLY A 90 29.89 -31.90 27.22
N ASP A 91 28.96 -31.95 26.27
CA ASP A 91 28.24 -33.03 25.62
C ASP A 91 27.67 -32.52 24.26
N SER A 92 27.35 -33.49 23.41
CA SER A 92 26.82 -33.57 22.04
C SER A 92 25.85 -32.53 21.45
N GLY A 93 26.03 -32.29 20.14
CA GLY A 93 25.09 -31.59 19.24
C GLY A 93 25.48 -31.69 17.76
N ALA A 94 25.06 -32.77 17.11
CA ALA A 94 25.37 -33.25 15.76
C ALA A 94 25.37 -32.24 14.58
N ALA A 95 26.29 -32.43 13.64
CA ALA A 95 26.02 -32.32 12.20
C ALA A 95 27.05 -33.12 11.38
N SER A 96 26.51 -33.89 10.45
CA SER A 96 27.14 -34.96 9.69
C SER A 96 27.90 -34.48 8.46
N GLY A 97 28.95 -35.21 8.09
CA GLY A 97 29.31 -35.45 6.69
C GLY A 97 30.54 -34.72 6.16
N ALA A 98 31.69 -35.40 6.14
CA ALA A 98 32.51 -35.51 4.95
C ALA A 98 33.58 -36.59 5.12
N THR A 99 33.69 -37.40 4.09
CA THR A 99 34.46 -38.62 3.93
C THR A 99 35.97 -38.40 3.85
N THR A 100 36.68 -39.27 4.57
CA THR A 100 38.02 -39.80 4.36
C THR A 100 38.67 -39.57 2.98
N SER A 101 39.90 -39.07 2.99
CA SER A 101 40.95 -39.61 2.12
C SER A 101 42.31 -39.46 2.80
N ALA A 102 42.82 -40.58 3.30
CA ALA A 102 44.16 -40.74 3.79
C ALA A 102 45.11 -41.05 2.63
N ARG A 103 46.32 -40.47 2.64
CA ARG A 103 47.52 -41.17 2.13
C ARG A 103 48.79 -40.70 2.87
N PRO A 104 49.80 -41.58 2.98
CA PRO A 104 50.84 -41.53 4.00
C PRO A 104 52.15 -40.91 3.48
N SER A 105 52.96 -40.35 4.37
CA SER A 105 54.37 -40.06 4.09
C SER A 105 55.27 -40.56 5.22
N THR A 106 55.87 -41.72 4.94
CA THR A 106 57.27 -42.09 5.15
C THR A 106 58.03 -41.43 6.30
N ARG A 107 58.28 -42.25 7.32
CA ARG A 107 59.24 -42.07 8.41
C ARG A 107 60.64 -42.41 7.92
N THR A 108 61.56 -41.45 7.96
CA THR A 108 63.01 -41.70 7.97
C THR A 108 63.58 -41.08 9.24
N GLY A 109 64.31 -41.90 10.02
CA GLY A 109 64.82 -41.54 11.33
C GLY A 109 66.00 -40.56 11.30
N GLY A 110 66.10 -39.78 12.36
CA GLY A 110 67.25 -38.96 12.76
C GLY A 110 67.25 -38.88 14.30
N ALA A 111 68.45 -38.95 14.88
CA ALA A 111 68.78 -39.25 16.28
C ALA A 111 68.55 -38.06 17.27
N PRO A 112 68.76 -38.24 18.59
CA PRO A 112 68.15 -37.45 19.66
C PRO A 112 68.93 -36.20 20.09
N ASP A 113 68.16 -35.24 20.63
CA ASP A 113 68.44 -34.28 21.70
C ASP A 113 69.80 -33.57 21.81
N GLU A 114 69.79 -32.26 21.51
CA GLU A 114 70.54 -31.25 22.26
C GLU A 114 69.52 -30.30 22.89
N GLY A 115 69.51 -30.25 24.23
CA GLY A 115 68.51 -29.56 25.04
C GLY A 115 68.57 -28.06 24.89
N THR A 116 67.44 -27.46 24.49
CA THR A 116 67.16 -26.04 24.72
C THR A 116 66.33 -25.92 26.00
N SER A 117 66.89 -25.24 27.01
CA SER A 117 66.21 -24.93 28.25
C SER A 117 64.93 -24.12 27.98
N ALA A 118 63.83 -24.49 28.65
CA ALA A 118 62.51 -23.88 28.51
C ALA A 118 62.39 -22.40 28.96
N ALA A 119 63.52 -21.71 29.20
CA ALA A 119 63.58 -20.35 29.74
C ALA A 119 63.68 -19.25 28.66
N ASP A 120 63.93 -19.58 27.38
CA ASP A 120 64.10 -18.59 26.29
C ASP A 120 62.99 -18.63 25.23
N LEU A 121 61.88 -19.30 25.51
CA LEU A 121 60.76 -19.34 24.55
C LEU A 121 59.91 -18.07 24.71
N PRO A 122 59.68 -17.31 23.63
CA PRO A 122 58.80 -16.15 23.70
C PRO A 122 57.42 -16.60 24.19
N PRO A 123 56.69 -15.75 24.93
CA PRO A 123 55.33 -16.06 25.33
C PRO A 123 54.55 -16.48 24.08
N ILE A 124 53.97 -17.69 24.11
CA ILE A 124 53.25 -18.22 22.95
C ILE A 124 52.04 -17.30 22.74
N ALA A 125 52.17 -16.38 21.79
CA ALA A 125 51.05 -15.60 21.33
C ALA A 125 50.06 -16.57 20.68
N PRO A 126 48.76 -16.48 20.98
CA PRO A 126 47.77 -17.30 20.28
C PRO A 126 47.80 -16.98 18.79
N LEU A 127 47.66 -18.02 17.96
CA LEU A 127 47.54 -17.90 16.50
C LEU A 127 46.28 -17.13 16.10
N SER A 128 45.18 -17.36 16.82
CA SER A 128 43.89 -16.72 16.61
C SER A 128 43.02 -16.84 17.84
N CYS A 129 42.28 -15.80 18.20
CA CYS A 129 41.28 -15.86 19.27
C CYS A 129 39.91 -15.53 18.68
N LYS A 130 38.89 -16.30 19.04
CA LYS A 130 37.50 -15.99 18.71
C LYS A 130 36.97 -15.00 19.75
N PRO A 131 36.76 -13.73 19.38
CA PRO A 131 36.35 -12.71 20.35
C PRO A 131 34.93 -12.98 20.85
N SER A 132 34.68 -12.62 22.10
CA SER A 132 33.37 -12.59 22.74
C SER A 132 32.63 -11.31 22.33
N VAL A 133 31.95 -11.39 21.19
CA VAL A 133 31.30 -10.24 20.54
C VAL A 133 29.96 -9.92 21.21
N CYS A 134 29.65 -8.63 21.39
CA CYS A 134 28.37 -8.16 21.90
C CYS A 134 27.20 -8.67 21.05
N HIS A 135 26.09 -9.06 21.69
CA HIS A 135 24.93 -9.63 21.00
C HIS A 135 24.13 -8.55 20.28
N GLU A 136 23.52 -8.90 19.14
CA GLU A 136 22.61 -7.99 18.43
C GLU A 136 21.47 -7.49 19.32
N GLY A 137 21.05 -6.24 19.10
CA GLY A 137 20.04 -5.57 19.94
C GLY A 137 20.60 -5.10 21.29
N TYR A 138 21.90 -5.26 21.54
CA TYR A 138 22.60 -4.74 22.70
C TYR A 138 23.89 -4.02 22.27
N TYR A 139 24.41 -3.16 23.13
CA TYR A 139 25.74 -2.57 22.97
C TYR A 139 26.58 -2.75 24.23
N CYS A 140 27.89 -2.88 24.02
CA CYS A 140 28.86 -3.19 25.06
C CYS A 140 29.94 -2.09 25.08
N PRO A 141 29.86 -1.10 25.99
CA PRO A 141 30.95 -0.16 26.23
C PRO A 141 32.22 -0.88 26.70
N GLU A 142 33.36 -0.19 26.71
CA GLU A 142 34.61 -0.74 27.21
C GLU A 142 34.48 -1.34 28.62
N GLY A 143 35.06 -2.52 28.81
CA GLY A 143 35.02 -3.24 30.08
C GLY A 143 33.71 -3.97 30.36
N SER A 144 32.85 -4.17 29.36
CA SER A 144 31.61 -4.95 29.51
C SER A 144 31.88 -6.38 29.94
N ILE A 145 31.01 -6.92 30.79
CA ILE A 145 31.14 -8.28 31.36
C ILE A 145 30.10 -9.26 30.80
N THR A 146 29.15 -8.78 30.00
CA THR A 146 28.11 -9.59 29.37
C THR A 146 27.84 -9.09 27.96
N GLY A 147 27.58 -10.01 27.02
CA GLY A 147 27.20 -9.68 25.65
C GLY A 147 25.84 -8.97 25.53
N ARG A 148 25.09 -8.84 26.63
CA ARG A 148 23.82 -8.12 26.72
C ARG A 148 23.88 -6.93 27.69
N GLN A 149 25.05 -6.29 27.82
CA GLN A 149 25.33 -5.28 28.85
C GLN A 149 24.31 -4.13 28.87
N ARG A 150 23.94 -3.60 27.70
CA ARG A 150 22.97 -2.51 27.57
C ARG A 150 22.06 -2.75 26.37
N GLU A 151 20.76 -2.63 26.57
CA GLU A 151 19.77 -2.72 25.49
C GLU A 151 19.97 -1.60 24.47
N CYS A 152 19.80 -1.94 23.19
CA CYS A 152 19.97 -1.05 22.08
C CYS A 152 18.81 -1.15 21.11
N GLY A 153 18.02 -0.10 21.06
CA GLY A 153 16.94 0.03 20.11
C GLY A 153 16.23 1.35 20.25
N GLY A 154 15.41 1.64 19.26
CA GLY A 154 14.48 2.75 19.24
C GLY A 154 13.75 2.78 17.92
N THR A 155 13.23 3.94 17.56
CA THR A 155 12.87 4.22 16.17
C THR A 155 14.07 4.75 15.39
N ASP A 156 15.08 5.31 16.07
CA ASP A 156 16.17 6.08 15.47
C ASP A 156 17.54 5.40 15.55
N ARG A 157 17.62 4.18 16.09
CA ARG A 157 18.88 3.48 16.34
C ARG A 157 18.72 1.96 16.36
N TYR A 158 19.81 1.28 16.02
CA TYR A 158 19.91 -0.18 16.01
C TYR A 158 21.33 -0.63 16.39
N CYS A 159 21.47 -1.88 16.81
CA CYS A 159 22.76 -2.50 17.13
C CYS A 159 22.90 -3.87 16.49
N PRO A 160 23.74 -4.02 15.44
CA PRO A 160 24.16 -5.34 14.98
C PRO A 160 25.11 -6.01 15.99
N TRP A 161 25.57 -7.22 15.66
CA TRP A 161 26.60 -7.90 16.45
C TRP A 161 27.86 -7.03 16.59
N GLY A 162 28.37 -6.92 17.81
CA GLY A 162 29.62 -6.23 18.12
C GLY A 162 29.49 -4.72 18.29
N SER A 163 28.29 -4.19 18.46
CA SER A 163 28.10 -2.77 18.75
C SER A 163 28.75 -2.34 20.06
N ALA A 164 29.72 -1.43 19.97
CA ALA A 164 30.27 -0.70 21.11
C ALA A 164 29.33 0.41 21.59
N GLU A 165 28.54 0.97 20.65
CA GLU A 165 27.58 2.05 20.84
C GLU A 165 26.38 1.88 19.89
N PRO A 166 25.23 2.52 20.18
CA PRO A 166 24.07 2.51 19.28
C PRO A 166 24.35 3.16 17.93
N THR A 167 24.02 2.47 16.82
CA THR A 167 24.15 3.03 15.46
C THR A 167 22.90 3.83 15.10
N PRO A 168 23.00 5.12 14.75
CA PRO A 168 21.87 5.90 14.27
C PRO A 168 21.34 5.39 12.93
N VAL A 169 20.03 5.40 12.73
CA VAL A 169 19.40 5.06 11.45
C VAL A 169 19.68 6.13 10.39
N LYS A 170 19.91 5.70 9.16
CA LYS A 170 20.07 6.62 8.03
C LYS A 170 18.77 7.33 7.67
N GLU A 171 18.88 8.52 7.10
CA GLU A 171 17.71 9.22 6.54
C GLU A 171 17.12 8.41 5.37
N GLY A 172 15.80 8.22 5.36
CA GLY A 172 15.14 7.37 4.36
C GLY A 172 15.19 5.88 4.68
N TRP A 173 15.66 5.49 5.86
CA TRP A 173 15.70 4.10 6.34
C TRP A 173 14.81 3.92 7.57
N TYR A 174 14.42 2.69 7.87
CA TYR A 174 13.68 2.34 9.09
C TYR A 174 14.32 1.18 9.82
N THR A 175 14.27 1.20 11.15
CA THR A 175 14.86 0.15 11.99
C THR A 175 13.97 -1.09 12.03
N ILE A 176 14.60 -2.27 12.10
CA ILE A 176 13.96 -3.57 12.28
C ILE A 176 14.65 -4.36 13.41
N GLY A 177 14.08 -5.51 13.81
CA GLY A 177 14.52 -6.29 14.97
C GLY A 177 13.67 -6.03 16.22
N GLY A 178 13.87 -6.81 17.29
CA GLY A 178 13.10 -6.70 18.55
C GLY A 178 12.50 -8.01 19.06
N GLY A 179 13.24 -9.12 19.04
CA GLY A 179 12.79 -10.42 19.55
C GLY A 179 11.91 -11.23 18.59
N THR A 180 11.95 -12.55 18.76
CA THR A 180 11.36 -13.56 17.88
C THR A 180 9.83 -13.46 17.81
N GLY A 181 9.28 -13.16 16.62
CA GLY A 181 7.85 -13.30 16.34
C GLY A 181 7.08 -12.00 16.20
N GLY A 182 7.41 -11.19 15.19
CA GLY A 182 6.45 -10.26 14.58
C GLY A 182 5.37 -10.98 13.75
N GLY A 183 4.91 -12.13 14.23
CA GLY A 183 3.64 -12.73 13.83
C GLY A 183 2.61 -12.32 14.89
N LEU A 184 1.42 -11.95 14.44
CA LEU A 184 0.27 -11.61 15.27
C LEU A 184 0.14 -12.59 16.46
N GLN A 185 0.55 -12.19 17.67
CA GLN A 185 0.06 -12.85 18.88
C GLN A 185 -1.35 -12.30 19.11
N GLY A 186 -2.34 -12.96 18.49
CA GLY A 186 -3.74 -12.64 18.67
C GLY A 186 -4.12 -12.78 20.13
N ILE A 187 -4.33 -11.65 20.81
CA ILE A 187 -5.15 -11.61 22.00
C ILE A 187 -6.61 -11.62 21.53
N GLN A 188 -7.28 -12.72 21.85
CA GLN A 188 -8.70 -12.91 21.62
C GLN A 188 -9.45 -12.02 22.63
N GLY A 189 -10.00 -10.91 22.14
CA GLY A 189 -10.76 -9.97 22.96
C GLY A 189 -11.21 -8.73 22.18
N ASP A 190 -12.46 -8.74 21.76
CA ASP A 190 -13.34 -7.58 21.71
C ASP A 190 -12.90 -6.34 20.91
N GLY A 191 -12.54 -6.52 19.63
CA GLY A 191 -12.80 -5.50 18.60
C GLY A 191 -12.05 -4.16 18.68
N ASP A 192 -11.02 -4.01 19.52
CA ASP A 192 -10.15 -2.82 19.54
C ASP A 192 -8.70 -3.24 19.25
N PHE A 193 -8.20 -2.91 18.06
CA PHE A 193 -6.82 -3.26 17.65
C PHE A 193 -5.81 -2.35 18.36
N ALA A 194 -5.51 -2.64 19.62
CA ALA A 194 -4.36 -2.07 20.29
C ALA A 194 -3.09 -2.68 19.68
N PHE A 195 -2.38 -1.90 18.87
CA PHE A 195 -1.03 -2.21 18.43
C PHE A 195 -0.14 -2.29 19.68
N VAL A 196 0.09 -3.50 20.20
CA VAL A 196 1.09 -3.70 21.25
C VAL A 196 2.42 -3.34 20.61
N ALA A 197 2.94 -2.16 20.95
CA ALA A 197 4.27 -1.74 20.54
C ALA A 197 5.23 -2.84 20.97
N GLN A 198 5.82 -3.55 19.99
CA GLN A 198 6.95 -4.43 20.24
C GLN A 198 7.96 -3.68 21.11
N PRO A 199 8.66 -4.34 22.03
CA PRO A 199 9.70 -3.67 22.79
C PRO A 199 10.69 -3.07 21.78
N THR A 200 10.64 -1.75 21.59
CA THR A 200 11.53 -1.00 20.69
C THR A 200 12.96 -1.00 21.19
N GLN A 201 13.25 -1.80 22.22
CA GLN A 201 14.46 -1.71 23.03
C GLN A 201 15.61 -2.53 22.44
N THR A 202 15.36 -3.42 21.47
CA THR A 202 16.38 -4.30 20.87
C THR A 202 16.29 -4.34 19.34
N ARG A 203 16.62 -3.22 18.66
CA ARG A 203 16.67 -3.17 17.18
C ARG A 203 18.02 -3.66 16.68
N THR A 204 18.03 -4.46 15.62
CA THR A 204 19.25 -5.16 15.15
C THR A 204 19.75 -4.70 13.80
N ASN A 205 18.88 -4.10 12.97
CA ASN A 205 19.24 -3.68 11.61
C ASN A 205 18.39 -2.51 11.12
N GLU A 206 18.74 -1.96 9.96
CA GLU A 206 17.97 -0.96 9.21
C GLU A 206 17.63 -1.47 7.81
N VAL A 207 16.53 -0.96 7.24
CA VAL A 207 16.08 -1.28 5.88
C VAL A 207 15.71 0.01 5.17
N GLU A 208 16.09 0.12 3.89
CA GLU A 208 15.75 1.27 3.05
C GLU A 208 14.23 1.36 2.89
N CYS A 209 13.68 2.58 2.87
CA CYS A 209 12.25 2.73 2.67
C CYS A 209 11.84 2.17 1.31
N PRO A 210 10.85 1.27 1.24
CA PRO A 210 10.36 0.77 -0.04
C PRO A 210 9.51 1.83 -0.75
N ILE A 211 9.28 1.62 -2.05
CA ILE A 211 8.32 2.44 -2.83
C ILE A 211 6.94 2.47 -2.15
N GLY A 212 6.21 3.57 -2.40
CA GLY A 212 4.94 3.86 -1.75
C GLY A 212 5.04 4.24 -0.27
N HIS A 213 6.24 4.30 0.29
CA HIS A 213 6.48 4.66 1.69
C HIS A 213 7.54 5.75 1.81
N PHE A 214 7.55 6.42 2.95
CA PHE A 214 8.62 7.31 3.36
C PHE A 214 9.00 7.03 4.82
N CYS A 215 10.28 7.23 5.14
CA CYS A 215 10.88 6.84 6.40
C CYS A 215 11.50 8.06 7.07
N VAL A 216 10.91 8.48 8.21
CA VAL A 216 11.35 9.65 8.98
C VAL A 216 11.67 9.19 10.39
N LYS A 217 12.87 9.55 10.88
CA LYS A 217 13.35 9.15 12.23
C LYS A 217 13.24 7.64 12.46
N GLY A 218 13.60 6.88 11.42
CA GLY A 218 13.56 5.42 11.34
C GLY A 218 12.20 4.74 11.47
N ILE A 219 11.11 5.47 11.22
CA ILE A 219 9.74 4.95 11.17
C ILE A 219 9.26 4.91 9.72
N LYS A 220 8.93 3.72 9.22
CA LYS A 220 8.28 3.54 7.92
C LYS A 220 6.82 3.97 7.99
N LYS A 221 6.42 4.86 7.08
CA LYS A 221 5.03 5.33 6.92
C LYS A 221 4.60 5.22 5.47
N PRO A 222 3.35 4.84 5.17
CA PRO A 222 2.84 4.89 3.81
C PRO A 222 2.80 6.34 3.33
N CYS A 223 3.02 6.55 2.03
CA CYS A 223 2.78 7.84 1.41
C CYS A 223 1.30 8.22 1.60
N PRO A 224 0.99 9.45 2.05
CA PRO A 224 -0.38 9.84 2.34
C PRO A 224 -1.25 9.84 1.07
N ALA A 225 -2.55 9.57 1.23
CA ALA A 225 -3.48 9.60 0.10
C ALA A 225 -3.44 10.96 -0.63
N GLY A 226 -3.45 10.93 -1.96
CA GLY A 226 -3.19 12.06 -2.84
C GLY A 226 -1.72 12.26 -3.19
N SER A 227 -0.80 11.51 -2.59
CA SER A 227 0.61 11.47 -3.00
C SER A 227 1.00 10.07 -3.47
N PHE A 228 2.19 9.94 -4.03
CA PHE A 228 2.77 8.65 -4.40
C PHE A 228 4.29 8.62 -4.13
N GLY A 229 4.82 7.44 -3.82
CA GLY A 229 6.27 7.21 -3.66
C GLY A 229 6.81 6.32 -4.78
N ALA A 230 7.43 6.92 -5.80
CA ALA A 230 7.99 6.19 -6.95
C ALA A 230 9.46 5.75 -6.76
N ALA A 231 10.09 6.14 -5.65
CA ALA A 231 11.48 5.79 -5.33
C ALA A 231 11.59 5.13 -3.96
N THR A 232 12.67 4.36 -3.76
CA THR A 232 13.08 3.89 -2.44
C THR A 232 13.77 5.04 -1.67
N GLY A 233 13.97 4.85 -0.36
CA GLY A 233 14.74 5.80 0.44
C GLY A 233 14.07 7.15 0.69
N LEU A 234 12.78 7.30 0.38
CA LEU A 234 12.07 8.57 0.60
C LEU A 234 12.04 8.90 2.09
N SER A 235 12.35 10.15 2.44
CA SER A 235 12.40 10.64 3.81
C SER A 235 11.39 11.73 4.12
N SER A 236 10.44 12.00 3.22
CA SER A 236 9.46 13.07 3.40
C SER A 236 8.04 12.61 3.09
N LYS A 237 7.07 13.19 3.81
CA LYS A 237 5.63 13.04 3.56
C LYS A 237 5.18 13.56 2.20
N GLN A 238 6.01 14.36 1.52
CA GLN A 238 5.77 14.79 0.13
C GLN A 238 5.94 13.63 -0.84
N CYS A 239 6.62 12.56 -0.41
CA CYS A 239 7.00 11.41 -1.21
C CYS A 239 7.63 11.85 -2.54
N SER A 240 7.24 11.27 -3.67
CA SER A 240 7.74 11.65 -4.99
C SER A 240 6.88 12.71 -5.67
N GLY A 241 5.66 12.96 -5.19
CA GLY A 241 4.75 13.95 -5.77
C GLY A 241 3.28 13.66 -5.50
N LEU A 242 2.42 14.44 -6.15
CA LEU A 242 0.96 14.34 -6.06
C LEU A 242 0.38 13.45 -7.17
N ALA A 243 -0.81 12.88 -6.92
CA ALA A 243 -1.57 12.21 -7.98
C ALA A 243 -1.81 13.15 -9.17
N ALA A 244 -1.69 12.63 -10.40
CA ALA A 244 -1.95 13.41 -11.61
C ALA A 244 -3.44 13.76 -11.74
N LYS A 245 -3.77 14.80 -12.54
CA LYS A 245 -5.16 15.09 -12.92
C LYS A 245 -5.79 13.86 -13.58
N GLY A 246 -7.11 13.70 -13.39
CA GLY A 246 -7.85 12.52 -13.82
C GLY A 246 -7.54 11.26 -13.00
N HIS A 247 -6.67 11.32 -11.98
CA HIS A 247 -6.28 10.16 -11.18
C HIS A 247 -6.38 10.47 -9.69
N TYR A 248 -6.48 9.43 -8.87
CA TYR A 248 -6.41 9.52 -7.43
C TYR A 248 -5.47 8.44 -6.88
N THR A 249 -4.90 8.69 -5.70
CA THR A 249 -3.99 7.75 -5.04
C THR A 249 -4.41 7.52 -3.59
N PRO A 250 -4.74 6.27 -3.21
CA PRO A 250 -4.87 5.87 -1.81
C PRO A 250 -3.52 5.90 -1.08
N GLU A 251 -3.53 5.71 0.24
CA GLU A 251 -2.29 5.59 1.01
C GLU A 251 -1.41 4.44 0.50
N GLY A 252 -0.10 4.64 0.50
CA GLY A 252 0.85 3.62 0.05
C GLY A 252 1.02 3.53 -1.48
N SER A 253 0.42 4.45 -2.24
CA SER A 253 0.54 4.45 -3.71
C SER A 253 1.96 4.75 -4.18
N HIS A 254 2.36 4.16 -5.31
CA HIS A 254 3.70 4.27 -5.88
C HIS A 254 3.72 4.89 -7.29
N SER A 255 2.56 5.27 -7.84
CA SER A 255 2.46 5.98 -9.12
C SER A 255 1.45 7.14 -9.07
N ALA A 256 1.78 8.24 -9.76
CA ALA A 256 0.91 9.41 -9.92
C ALA A 256 -0.41 9.06 -10.64
N THR A 257 -0.40 8.01 -11.46
CA THR A 257 -1.53 7.57 -12.30
C THR A 257 -2.08 6.20 -11.87
N GLN A 258 -1.80 5.78 -10.62
CA GLN A 258 -2.11 4.43 -10.15
C GLN A 258 -3.59 4.06 -10.30
N LEU A 259 -4.51 4.98 -9.98
CA LEU A 259 -5.94 4.78 -10.15
C LEU A 259 -6.56 5.94 -10.92
N LYS A 260 -7.26 5.62 -12.02
CA LYS A 260 -8.04 6.57 -12.80
C LYS A 260 -9.32 6.95 -12.06
N CYS A 261 -9.76 8.19 -12.22
CA CYS A 261 -11.13 8.57 -11.89
C CYS A 261 -12.09 7.72 -12.74
N PRO A 262 -13.11 7.09 -12.13
CA PRO A 262 -14.05 6.25 -12.87
C PRO A 262 -14.91 7.11 -13.81
N ALA A 263 -15.44 6.49 -14.87
CA ALA A 263 -16.37 7.15 -15.77
C ALA A 263 -17.55 7.79 -15.02
N GLY A 264 -17.94 8.99 -15.44
CA GLY A 264 -18.94 9.80 -14.74
C GLY A 264 -18.39 10.65 -13.59
N ARG A 265 -17.09 10.57 -13.31
CA ARG A 265 -16.38 11.47 -12.39
C ARG A 265 -15.20 12.12 -13.09
N TYR A 266 -14.80 13.28 -12.59
CA TYR A 266 -13.65 14.00 -13.12
C TYR A 266 -12.64 14.35 -12.03
N GLY A 267 -11.38 14.48 -12.43
CA GLY A 267 -10.26 14.89 -11.59
C GLY A 267 -9.61 16.17 -12.10
N ALA A 268 -10.17 17.34 -11.77
CA ALA A 268 -9.67 18.64 -12.21
C ALA A 268 -8.39 19.09 -11.48
N LYS A 269 -8.11 18.52 -10.32
CA LYS A 269 -6.96 18.85 -9.46
C LYS A 269 -6.01 17.67 -9.34
N GLU A 270 -4.75 17.97 -9.10
CA GLU A 270 -3.77 16.99 -8.65
C GLU A 270 -4.05 16.60 -7.18
N GLY A 271 -3.48 15.48 -6.76
CA GLY A 271 -3.51 15.03 -5.37
C GLY A 271 -4.87 14.55 -4.87
N LEU A 272 -5.71 14.02 -5.77
CA LEU A 272 -6.98 13.42 -5.38
C LEU A 272 -6.73 12.13 -4.59
N LYS A 273 -7.51 11.94 -3.52
CA LYS A 273 -7.23 10.94 -2.48
C LYS A 273 -8.10 9.69 -2.59
N SER A 274 -9.22 9.80 -3.28
CA SER A 274 -10.25 8.76 -3.29
C SER A 274 -10.99 8.74 -4.62
N ILE A 275 -11.77 7.69 -4.81
CA ILE A 275 -12.68 7.49 -5.94
C ILE A 275 -13.71 8.61 -6.10
N GLY A 276 -13.89 9.46 -5.08
CA GLY A 276 -14.71 10.67 -5.18
C GLY A 276 -14.19 11.66 -6.23
N CYS A 277 -12.89 11.63 -6.52
CA CYS A 277 -12.18 12.56 -7.39
C CYS A 277 -12.53 14.02 -7.06
N SER A 278 -12.63 14.91 -8.06
CA SER A 278 -13.07 16.30 -7.85
C SER A 278 -14.59 16.40 -7.76
N GLY A 279 -15.33 15.47 -8.39
CA GLY A 279 -16.78 15.45 -8.36
C GLY A 279 -17.37 14.54 -9.44
N ARG A 280 -18.69 14.62 -9.59
CA ARG A 280 -19.43 14.00 -10.70
C ARG A 280 -19.41 14.92 -11.92
N ILE A 281 -19.44 14.34 -13.10
CA ILE A 281 -19.67 15.08 -14.35
C ILE A 281 -21.01 15.84 -14.27
N GLU A 282 -21.06 17.05 -14.82
CA GLU A 282 -22.26 17.89 -14.82
C GLU A 282 -23.34 17.32 -15.75
N GLN A 283 -24.60 17.62 -15.45
CA GLN A 283 -25.72 17.19 -16.30
C GLN A 283 -25.61 17.78 -17.71
N GLY A 284 -26.03 17.02 -18.71
CA GLY A 284 -25.89 17.40 -20.11
C GLY A 284 -24.47 17.23 -20.66
N TYR A 285 -23.55 16.68 -19.86
CA TYR A 285 -22.20 16.31 -20.27
C TYR A 285 -21.92 14.85 -19.92
N TRP A 286 -20.86 14.29 -20.51
CA TRP A 286 -20.35 12.97 -20.15
C TRP A 286 -18.82 12.97 -20.09
N GLY A 287 -18.27 12.06 -19.28
CA GLY A 287 -16.83 11.90 -19.12
C GLY A 287 -16.45 10.44 -18.89
N GLY A 288 -15.48 9.95 -19.66
CA GLY A 288 -14.96 8.60 -19.54
C GLY A 288 -14.06 8.43 -18.30
N GLU A 289 -13.29 7.33 -18.26
CA GLU A 289 -12.25 7.19 -17.24
C GLU A 289 -11.19 8.27 -17.38
N ALA A 290 -10.63 8.69 -16.24
CA ALA A 290 -9.62 9.74 -16.14
C ALA A 290 -10.02 11.11 -16.70
N SER A 291 -11.33 11.36 -16.81
CA SER A 291 -11.84 12.68 -17.16
C SER A 291 -11.29 13.78 -16.26
N THR A 292 -10.99 14.95 -16.83
CA THR A 292 -10.35 16.07 -16.10
C THR A 292 -11.28 17.27 -15.93
N SER A 293 -12.43 17.28 -16.62
CA SER A 293 -13.39 18.38 -16.58
C SER A 293 -14.81 17.87 -16.25
N PRO A 294 -15.62 18.63 -15.48
CA PRO A 294 -17.04 18.33 -15.28
C PRO A 294 -17.87 18.44 -16.57
N THR A 295 -17.36 19.14 -17.59
CA THR A 295 -18.05 19.43 -18.85
C THR A 295 -17.24 18.97 -20.06
N GLU A 296 -16.48 17.88 -19.90
CA GLU A 296 -15.47 17.45 -20.90
C GLU A 296 -16.05 17.17 -22.28
N ASN A 297 -17.18 16.46 -22.34
CA ASN A 297 -17.87 16.17 -23.59
C ASN A 297 -19.33 16.58 -23.47
N GLU A 298 -19.80 17.40 -24.41
CA GLU A 298 -21.23 17.69 -24.54
C GLU A 298 -22.00 16.40 -24.80
N CYS A 299 -23.16 16.28 -24.16
CA CYS A 299 -24.04 15.14 -24.31
C CYS A 299 -25.41 15.56 -24.79
N GLY A 300 -25.72 15.22 -26.03
CA GLY A 300 -27.01 15.52 -26.60
C GLY A 300 -27.11 15.22 -28.08
N GLY A 301 -28.36 15.21 -28.52
CA GLY A 301 -28.87 14.67 -29.77
C GLY A 301 -30.27 14.12 -29.47
N ASP A 302 -31.15 14.07 -30.46
CA ASP A 302 -32.57 13.78 -30.19
C ASP A 302 -32.77 12.44 -29.44
N GLY A 303 -31.94 11.44 -29.76
CA GLY A 303 -32.00 10.11 -29.15
C GLY A 303 -31.22 9.91 -27.85
N TYR A 304 -30.56 10.94 -27.29
CA TYR A 304 -29.66 10.77 -26.13
C TYR A 304 -29.86 11.84 -25.05
N TYR A 305 -29.51 11.50 -23.81
CA TYR A 305 -29.45 12.43 -22.68
C TYR A 305 -28.37 12.01 -21.66
N CYS A 306 -27.91 12.94 -20.84
CA CYS A 306 -26.95 12.68 -19.76
C CYS A 306 -27.35 13.33 -18.43
N PRO A 307 -27.81 12.55 -17.44
CA PRO A 307 -27.95 13.03 -16.07
C PRO A 307 -26.58 13.30 -15.40
N PRO A 308 -26.54 13.92 -14.20
CA PRO A 308 -25.29 14.11 -13.45
C PRO A 308 -24.53 12.81 -13.25
N GLY A 309 -23.23 12.82 -13.55
CA GLY A 309 -22.34 11.68 -13.43
C GLY A 309 -22.43 10.67 -14.56
N SER A 310 -22.85 11.08 -15.76
CA SER A 310 -22.83 10.23 -16.94
C SER A 310 -21.41 9.88 -17.40
N GLY A 311 -21.11 8.59 -17.45
CA GLY A 311 -19.89 8.04 -18.04
C GLY A 311 -19.90 7.96 -19.57
N SER A 312 -21.09 8.02 -20.17
CA SER A 312 -21.34 7.99 -21.61
C SER A 312 -22.78 8.47 -21.91
N PRO A 313 -23.11 8.80 -23.18
CA PRO A 313 -24.47 9.16 -23.57
C PRO A 313 -25.49 8.04 -23.35
N ILE A 314 -26.63 8.35 -22.73
CA ILE A 314 -27.69 7.39 -22.43
C ILE A 314 -28.79 7.51 -23.49
N LYS A 315 -29.17 6.39 -24.13
CA LYS A 315 -30.26 6.36 -25.11
C LYS A 315 -31.61 6.66 -24.46
N VAL A 316 -32.40 7.51 -25.10
CA VAL A 316 -33.78 7.83 -24.69
C VAL A 316 -34.65 6.56 -24.78
N LYS A 317 -35.49 6.35 -23.77
CA LYS A 317 -36.38 5.19 -23.72
C LYS A 317 -37.49 5.33 -24.77
N PRO A 318 -38.02 4.22 -25.32
CA PRO A 318 -39.21 4.28 -26.18
C PRO A 318 -40.37 5.03 -25.51
N GLY A 319 -41.10 5.84 -26.29
CA GLY A 319 -42.19 6.69 -25.78
C GLY A 319 -41.72 7.83 -24.87
N HIS A 320 -40.44 8.18 -24.92
CA HIS A 320 -39.88 9.36 -24.28
C HIS A 320 -39.19 10.23 -25.34
N TYR A 321 -39.05 11.51 -25.02
CA TYR A 321 -38.24 12.45 -25.77
C TYR A 321 -37.14 13.01 -24.88
N SER A 322 -35.99 13.35 -25.46
CA SER A 322 -34.95 14.05 -24.73
C SER A 322 -35.37 15.51 -24.50
N VAL A 323 -35.13 16.02 -23.30
CA VAL A 323 -35.49 17.39 -22.93
C VAL A 323 -34.22 18.24 -22.97
N GLY A 324 -34.31 19.37 -23.66
CA GLY A 324 -33.18 20.30 -23.87
C GLY A 324 -32.67 20.95 -22.58
N GLY A 325 -31.35 21.17 -22.55
CA GLY A 325 -30.62 22.05 -21.65
C GLY A 325 -30.30 23.40 -22.31
N ALA A 326 -29.12 23.97 -22.04
CA ALA A 326 -28.76 25.31 -22.50
C ALA A 326 -28.70 25.47 -24.04
N ASN A 327 -28.40 24.40 -24.79
CA ASN A 327 -28.38 24.32 -26.26
C ASN A 327 -28.78 22.91 -26.75
N ALA A 328 -29.01 22.73 -28.06
CA ALA A 328 -29.51 21.48 -28.66
C ALA A 328 -28.63 20.24 -28.43
N THR A 329 -27.32 20.44 -28.22
CA THR A 329 -26.29 19.41 -27.97
C THR A 329 -26.10 19.06 -26.50
N VAL A 330 -26.79 19.74 -25.58
CA VAL A 330 -26.71 19.51 -24.13
C VAL A 330 -28.10 19.12 -23.62
N ARG A 331 -28.34 17.82 -23.43
CA ARG A 331 -29.64 17.27 -23.01
C ARG A 331 -29.51 16.51 -21.69
N PRO A 332 -29.92 17.11 -20.55
CA PRO A 332 -29.66 16.52 -19.23
C PRO A 332 -30.65 15.42 -18.82
N LYS A 333 -31.82 15.36 -19.43
CA LYS A 333 -32.92 14.47 -19.00
C LYS A 333 -33.80 14.02 -20.16
N GLN A 334 -34.62 13.02 -19.90
CA GLN A 334 -35.71 12.60 -20.79
C GLN A 334 -37.07 12.79 -20.10
N ALA A 335 -38.14 12.94 -20.89
CA ALA A 335 -39.51 13.02 -20.42
C ALA A 335 -40.42 12.05 -21.20
N PRO A 336 -41.43 11.43 -20.57
CA PRO A 336 -42.42 10.63 -21.28
C PRO A 336 -43.30 11.53 -22.16
N CYS A 337 -43.76 11.04 -23.31
CA CYS A 337 -44.78 11.78 -24.06
C CYS A 337 -46.08 11.83 -23.26
N GLU A 338 -46.65 13.01 -23.14
CA GLU A 338 -47.98 13.26 -22.63
C GLU A 338 -49.07 12.81 -23.63
N PRO A 339 -50.33 12.64 -23.18
CA PRO A 339 -51.47 12.46 -24.09
C PRO A 339 -51.51 13.55 -25.18
N GLY A 340 -51.96 13.16 -26.37
CA GLY A 340 -51.99 14.01 -27.57
C GLY A 340 -50.69 13.98 -28.37
N VAL A 341 -49.67 13.28 -27.88
CA VAL A 341 -48.31 13.31 -28.43
C VAL A 341 -47.74 11.90 -28.51
N TYR A 342 -46.92 11.64 -29.53
CA TYR A 342 -46.11 10.43 -29.63
C TYR A 342 -44.63 10.79 -29.75
N CYS A 343 -43.75 9.89 -29.29
CA CYS A 343 -42.31 10.09 -29.38
C CYS A 343 -41.63 8.89 -30.03
N THR A 344 -40.81 9.18 -31.03
CA THR A 344 -39.97 8.21 -31.73
C THR A 344 -38.58 8.79 -31.92
N GLY A 345 -37.54 7.96 -31.78
CA GLY A 345 -36.15 8.40 -31.86
C GLY A 345 -35.74 9.45 -30.82
N GLY A 346 -36.52 9.61 -29.73
CA GLY A 346 -36.30 10.65 -28.72
C GLY A 346 -36.79 12.05 -29.12
N VAL A 347 -37.53 12.18 -30.23
CA VAL A 347 -38.20 13.40 -30.68
C VAL A 347 -39.68 13.34 -30.31
N ARG A 348 -40.24 14.49 -29.92
CA ARG A 348 -41.66 14.70 -29.59
C ARG A 348 -42.45 15.13 -30.83
N TYR A 349 -43.56 14.47 -31.13
CA TYR A 349 -44.46 14.81 -32.24
C TYR A 349 -45.91 14.85 -31.77
N ASP A 350 -46.66 15.87 -32.17
CA ASP A 350 -48.10 15.90 -31.93
C ASP A 350 -48.79 14.78 -32.74
N CYS A 351 -49.83 14.17 -32.18
CA CYS A 351 -50.65 13.21 -32.91
C CYS A 351 -51.20 13.86 -34.19
N PRO A 352 -51.02 13.24 -35.37
CA PRO A 352 -51.45 13.86 -36.62
C PRO A 352 -52.97 14.03 -36.65
N ALA A 353 -53.42 15.02 -37.41
CA ALA A 353 -54.85 15.26 -37.60
C ALA A 353 -55.58 13.99 -38.08
N GLY A 354 -56.80 13.76 -37.58
CA GLY A 354 -57.55 12.53 -37.79
C GLY A 354 -57.20 11.41 -36.82
N THR A 355 -56.18 11.57 -35.98
CA THR A 355 -55.89 10.65 -34.86
C THR A 355 -56.03 11.35 -33.51
N TYR A 356 -56.09 10.58 -32.43
CA TYR A 356 -56.08 11.09 -31.06
C TYR A 356 -55.12 10.27 -30.19
N GLY A 357 -54.50 10.91 -29.20
CA GLY A 357 -53.60 10.28 -28.24
C GLY A 357 -54.16 10.31 -26.82
N LYS A 358 -54.91 9.29 -26.41
CA LYS A 358 -55.46 9.20 -25.04
C LYS A 358 -54.40 8.79 -24.00
N SER A 359 -53.44 7.97 -24.40
CA SER A 359 -52.42 7.42 -23.51
C SER A 359 -51.11 8.21 -23.59
N ALA A 360 -50.36 8.21 -22.49
CA ALA A 360 -48.97 8.67 -22.47
C ALA A 360 -48.04 7.67 -23.20
N ARG A 361 -46.85 8.11 -23.59
CA ARG A 361 -45.75 7.31 -24.15
C ARG A 361 -46.09 6.60 -25.47
N LEU A 362 -46.97 7.20 -26.27
CA LEU A 362 -47.23 6.74 -27.63
C LEU A 362 -45.96 6.82 -28.48
N GLN A 363 -45.80 5.92 -29.44
CA GLN A 363 -44.54 5.79 -30.20
C GLN A 363 -44.72 5.94 -31.71
N THR A 364 -45.96 5.97 -32.18
CA THR A 364 -46.29 5.95 -33.60
C THR A 364 -47.31 7.02 -33.92
N PRO A 365 -47.37 7.50 -35.18
CA PRO A 365 -48.37 8.47 -35.63
C PRO A 365 -49.80 7.91 -35.62
N ALA A 366 -49.99 6.61 -35.38
CA ALA A 366 -51.32 6.03 -35.16
C ALA A 366 -51.91 6.44 -33.80
N CYS A 367 -51.07 6.94 -32.89
CA CYS A 367 -51.43 7.35 -31.54
C CYS A 367 -52.29 6.30 -30.82
N SER A 368 -53.41 6.68 -30.20
CA SER A 368 -54.36 5.74 -29.59
C SER A 368 -55.42 5.23 -30.57
N GLY A 369 -55.60 5.91 -31.71
CA GLY A 369 -56.54 5.53 -32.74
C GLY A 369 -57.03 6.74 -33.56
N GLN A 370 -58.00 6.47 -34.44
CA GLN A 370 -58.63 7.47 -35.31
C GLN A 370 -59.82 8.16 -34.64
N ALA A 371 -60.12 9.40 -35.07
CA ALA A 371 -61.35 10.11 -34.71
C ALA A 371 -62.59 9.26 -35.00
N TYR A 372 -63.61 9.36 -34.14
CA TYR A 372 -64.89 8.67 -34.35
C TYR A 372 -65.72 9.37 -35.42
N ARG A 373 -66.70 8.64 -35.99
CA ARG A 373 -67.66 9.22 -36.93
C ARG A 373 -68.36 10.43 -36.32
N GLY A 374 -68.70 11.39 -37.17
CA GLY A 374 -69.31 12.66 -36.75
C GLY A 374 -68.34 13.64 -36.09
N HIS A 375 -67.06 13.31 -35.96
CA HIS A 375 -66.06 14.16 -35.32
C HIS A 375 -64.79 14.23 -36.18
N TYR A 376 -64.06 15.34 -36.07
CA TYR A 376 -62.71 15.48 -36.59
C TYR A 376 -61.74 15.81 -35.46
N THR A 377 -60.47 15.43 -35.61
CA THR A 377 -59.43 15.71 -34.61
C THR A 377 -58.31 16.54 -35.23
N PRO A 378 -58.10 17.79 -34.79
CA PRO A 378 -56.89 18.56 -35.11
C PRO A 378 -55.61 17.88 -34.56
N PRO A 379 -54.41 18.30 -35.00
CA PRO A 379 -53.17 17.80 -34.43
C PRO A 379 -53.13 17.97 -32.91
N GLY A 380 -52.64 16.96 -32.19
CA GLY A 380 -52.51 17.00 -30.73
C GLY A 380 -53.76 16.59 -29.93
N SER A 381 -54.84 16.15 -30.60
CA SER A 381 -56.10 15.78 -29.93
C SER A 381 -55.93 14.61 -28.94
N VAL A 382 -56.65 14.65 -27.82
CA VAL A 382 -56.60 13.62 -26.76
C VAL A 382 -57.85 12.74 -26.72
N SER A 383 -58.93 13.18 -27.38
CA SER A 383 -60.21 12.48 -27.46
C SER A 383 -60.56 12.08 -28.90
N PRO A 384 -61.19 10.89 -29.13
CA PRO A 384 -61.73 10.54 -30.45
C PRO A 384 -62.91 11.40 -30.90
N THR A 385 -63.51 12.15 -29.96
CA THR A 385 -64.68 13.01 -30.18
C THR A 385 -64.39 14.47 -29.80
N GLU A 386 -63.13 14.90 -29.96
CA GLU A 386 -62.65 16.23 -29.55
C GLU A 386 -63.47 17.37 -30.16
N VAL A 387 -63.66 17.35 -31.49
CA VAL A 387 -64.42 18.37 -32.21
C VAL A 387 -65.49 17.70 -33.08
N PRO A 388 -66.78 17.93 -32.81
CA PRO A 388 -67.85 17.43 -33.67
C PRO A 388 -67.84 18.14 -35.03
N CYS A 389 -68.35 17.46 -36.06
CA CYS A 389 -68.53 18.06 -37.38
C CYS A 389 -69.50 19.23 -37.30
N PRO A 390 -69.15 20.40 -37.87
CA PRO A 390 -70.02 21.58 -37.79
C PRO A 390 -71.35 21.34 -38.49
N ALA A 391 -72.39 22.05 -38.05
CA ALA A 391 -73.70 22.01 -38.70
C ALA A 391 -73.60 22.29 -40.21
N GLY A 392 -74.42 21.59 -41.01
CA GLY A 392 -74.34 21.61 -42.47
C GLY A 392 -73.29 20.67 -43.08
N ARG A 393 -72.52 19.93 -42.26
CA ARG A 393 -71.59 18.88 -42.68
C ARG A 393 -71.82 17.58 -41.92
N PHE A 394 -71.41 16.47 -42.52
CA PHE A 394 -71.51 15.12 -41.92
C PHE A 394 -70.15 14.42 -41.91
N GLY A 395 -69.94 13.51 -40.95
CA GLY A 395 -68.73 12.71 -40.77
C GLY A 395 -69.00 11.21 -40.90
N ALA A 396 -69.11 10.72 -42.13
CA ALA A 396 -69.41 9.31 -42.42
C ALA A 396 -68.22 8.35 -42.26
N THR A 397 -67.00 8.84 -42.05
CA THR A 397 -65.80 8.00 -41.86
C THR A 397 -65.10 8.33 -40.56
N LYS A 398 -64.29 7.37 -40.06
CA LYS A 398 -63.35 7.63 -38.97
C LYS A 398 -62.15 8.42 -39.52
N GLY A 399 -61.45 9.12 -38.63
CA GLY A 399 -60.18 9.76 -38.94
C GLY A 399 -60.27 11.06 -39.73
N LEU A 400 -61.34 11.83 -39.54
CA LEU A 400 -61.49 13.14 -40.16
C LEU A 400 -60.52 14.14 -39.52
N ALA A 401 -59.81 14.90 -40.36
CA ALA A 401 -58.68 15.74 -39.93
C ALA A 401 -59.04 17.22 -39.71
N ASN A 402 -60.16 17.69 -40.25
CA ASN A 402 -60.55 19.10 -40.21
C ASN A 402 -62.07 19.26 -40.34
N SER A 403 -62.52 20.51 -40.23
CA SER A 403 -63.93 20.91 -40.28
C SER A 403 -64.62 20.63 -41.62
N ALA A 404 -63.91 20.20 -42.67
CA ALA A 404 -64.55 19.74 -43.90
C ALA A 404 -65.34 18.43 -43.69
N CYS A 405 -64.97 17.64 -42.69
CA CYS A 405 -65.54 16.32 -42.42
C CYS A 405 -65.62 15.45 -43.70
N SER A 406 -66.66 14.62 -43.86
CA SER A 406 -66.84 13.83 -45.08
C SER A 406 -67.44 14.65 -46.23
N GLY A 407 -68.15 15.74 -45.93
CA GLY A 407 -68.75 16.62 -46.94
C GLY A 407 -69.90 17.44 -46.38
N ALA A 408 -70.51 18.26 -47.26
CA ALA A 408 -71.75 18.97 -46.97
C ALA A 408 -72.95 18.01 -47.05
N CYS A 409 -74.03 18.35 -46.34
CA CYS A 409 -75.27 17.56 -46.37
C CYS A 409 -75.86 17.44 -47.78
N ALA A 410 -76.62 16.37 -48.00
CA ALA A 410 -77.37 16.20 -49.23
C ALA A 410 -78.38 17.35 -49.41
N ARG A 411 -78.66 17.72 -50.66
CA ARG A 411 -79.66 18.78 -50.97
C ARG A 411 -81.01 18.45 -50.33
N SER A 412 -81.64 19.44 -49.70
CA SER A 412 -82.90 19.32 -48.93
C SER A 412 -82.79 18.56 -47.60
N TYR A 413 -81.57 18.33 -47.10
CA TYR A 413 -81.31 17.78 -45.78
C TYR A 413 -80.44 18.74 -44.95
N GLU A 414 -80.74 18.85 -43.67
CA GLU A 414 -79.99 19.61 -42.68
C GLU A 414 -79.30 18.62 -41.72
N CYS A 415 -77.97 18.70 -41.64
CA CYS A 415 -77.19 17.95 -40.66
C CYS A 415 -76.93 18.83 -39.44
N LEU A 416 -77.31 18.33 -38.27
CA LEU A 416 -76.92 18.91 -36.99
C LEU A 416 -75.44 18.66 -36.72
N GLU A 417 -74.89 19.36 -35.75
CA GLU A 417 -73.53 19.15 -35.27
C GLU A 417 -73.31 17.68 -34.88
N GLY A 418 -72.19 17.10 -35.32
CA GLY A 418 -71.86 15.69 -35.05
C GLY A 418 -72.55 14.65 -35.95
N SER A 419 -73.27 15.07 -37.00
CA SER A 419 -74.00 14.13 -37.88
C SER A 419 -73.07 13.13 -38.59
N VAL A 420 -73.48 11.86 -38.64
CA VAL A 420 -72.70 10.77 -39.27
C VAL A 420 -73.20 10.37 -40.67
N ASP A 421 -74.34 10.92 -41.09
CA ASP A 421 -75.00 10.63 -42.36
C ASP A 421 -75.35 11.95 -43.08
N GLN A 422 -75.24 11.96 -44.40
CA GLN A 422 -75.61 13.08 -45.26
C GLN A 422 -77.13 13.32 -45.34
N TYR A 423 -77.93 12.31 -44.99
CA TYR A 423 -79.40 12.37 -44.97
C TYR A 423 -79.93 12.61 -43.56
N GLY A 424 -79.58 13.76 -42.98
CA GLY A 424 -80.03 14.19 -41.65
C GLY A 424 -81.53 14.51 -41.59
N ARG A 425 -81.90 15.67 -41.05
CA ARG A 425 -83.30 16.10 -41.01
C ARG A 425 -83.71 16.56 -42.42
N LYS A 426 -84.76 15.97 -42.99
CA LYS A 426 -85.33 16.46 -44.25
C LYS A 426 -85.92 17.86 -44.03
N VAL A 427 -85.38 18.85 -44.74
CA VAL A 427 -85.94 20.20 -44.77
C VAL A 427 -87.11 20.15 -45.76
N VAL A 428 -88.32 20.02 -45.24
CA VAL A 428 -89.54 20.12 -46.06
C VAL A 428 -89.65 21.57 -46.47
N GLY A 429 -89.35 21.87 -47.74
CA GLY A 429 -89.40 23.22 -48.27
C GLY A 429 -90.74 23.86 -47.97
N GLY A 430 -90.71 24.96 -47.21
CA GLY A 430 -91.72 25.99 -47.35
C GLY A 430 -91.60 26.58 -48.75
N THR A 431 -92.69 26.52 -49.50
CA THR A 431 -93.03 27.43 -50.60
C THR A 431 -92.59 28.86 -50.25
N SER A 432 -92.02 29.68 -51.13
CA SER A 432 -92.26 29.91 -52.56
C SER A 432 -91.11 30.70 -53.16
#